data_AF-A0AAW2Y897-F1
#
_entry.id   AF-A0AAW2Y897-F1
#
_cell.length_a   1.000
_cell.length_b   1.000
_cell.length_c   1.000
_cell.angle_alpha   90.00
_cell.angle_beta   90.00
_cell.angle_gamma   90.00
#
_symmetry.space_group_name_H-M   'P 1'
#
loop_
_entity.id
_entity.type
_entity.pdbx_description
1 polymer ?
#
loop_
_entity_poly.entity_id
_entity_poly.type
_entity_poly.pdbx_seq_one_letter_code
_entity_poly.pdbx_strand_id
1 'polypeptide(L)' 'METIRIVLAISALLGLPVYQLDVKSAFLNGELEEEVYVEQPTGYIVQGKEEKAYRLRKALYGLK' A
#
# COMPACT_ATOMS: atom_id res chain seq x y z
N MET A 1 -4.21 11.19 -12.66
CA MET A 1 -2.86 11.56 -13.15
C MET A 1 -2.68 13.04 -13.48
N GLU A 2 -3.76 13.83 -13.57
CA GLU A 2 -3.71 15.24 -13.96
C GLU A 2 -3.02 16.14 -12.92
N THR A 3 -3.28 15.89 -11.62
CA THR A 3 -2.70 16.67 -10.51
C THR A 3 -1.18 16.61 -10.44
N ILE A 4 -0.58 15.42 -10.63
CA ILE A 4 0.89 15.26 -10.61
C ILE A 4 1.53 16.06 -11.74
N ARG A 5 0.92 16.04 -12.94
CA ARG A 5 1.43 16.79 -14.10
C ARG A 5 1.39 18.30 -13.86
N ILE A 6 0.33 18.80 -13.22
CA ILE A 6 0.21 20.22 -12.86
C ILE A 6 1.30 20.61 -11.86
N VAL A 7 1.49 19.82 -10.79
CA VAL A 7 2.53 20.07 -9.78
C VAL A 7 3.92 20.08 -10.39
N LEU A 8 4.22 19.13 -11.30
CA LEU A 8 5.49 19.08 -12.01
C LEU A 8 5.69 20.28 -12.96
N ALA A 9 4.64 20.69 -13.69
CA ALA A 9 4.70 21.84 -14.58
C ALA A 9 4.97 23.14 -13.80
N ILE A 10 4.32 23.34 -12.66
CA ILE A 10 4.56 24.50 -11.77
C ILE A 10 5.99 24.44 -11.21
N SER A 11 6.45 23.27 -10.77
CA SER A 11 7.81 23.11 -10.24
C SER A 11 8.86 23.44 -11.28
N ALA A 12 8.67 23.00 -12.53
CA ALA A 12 9.55 23.33 -13.65
C ALA A 12 9.53 24.84 -13.98
N LEU A 13 8.35 25.47 -13.98
CA LEU A 13 8.20 26.91 -14.22
C LEU A 13 8.92 27.75 -13.16
N LEU A 14 8.87 27.32 -11.90
CA LEU A 14 9.44 28.05 -10.76
C LEU A 14 10.88 27.61 -10.43
N GLY A 15 11.46 26.66 -11.18
CA GLY A 15 12.80 26.13 -10.94
C GLY A 15 12.94 25.40 -9.59
N LEU A 16 11.85 24.83 -9.08
CA LEU A 16 11.83 24.14 -7.79
C LEU A 16 12.43 22.73 -7.94
N PRO A 17 13.30 22.29 -7.01
CA PRO A 17 13.78 20.93 -7.00
C PRO A 17 12.64 19.96 -6.68
N VAL A 18 12.55 18.88 -7.46
CA VAL A 18 11.56 17.82 -7.27
C VAL A 18 12.28 16.55 -6.84
N TYR A 19 11.78 15.93 -5.77
CA TYR A 19 12.26 14.64 -5.29
C TYR A 19 11.11 13.65 -5.29
N GLN A 20 11.34 12.47 -5.86
CA GLN A 20 10.41 11.36 -5.77
C GLN A 20 10.81 10.49 -4.58
N LEU A 21 9.88 10.29 -3.64
CA LEU A 21 10.05 9.39 -2.51
C LEU A 21 9.04 8.25 -2.64
N ASP A 22 9.55 7.02 -2.77
CA ASP A 22 8.73 5.81 -2.68
C ASP A 22 8.65 5.35 -1.22
N VAL A 23 7.52 5.60 -0.58
CA VAL A 23 7.30 5.25 0.83
C VAL A 23 6.74 3.83 0.91
N LYS A 24 7.63 2.85 1.08
CA LYS A 24 7.27 1.41 1.20
C LYS A 24 6.23 1.12 2.30
N SER A 25 6.16 1.95 3.34
CA SER A 25 5.27 1.78 4.48
C SER A 25 3.94 2.52 4.36
N ALA A 26 3.68 3.29 3.29
CA ALA A 26 2.44 4.05 3.16
C ALA A 26 1.21 3.12 3.17
N PHE A 27 1.34 1.94 2.56
CA PHE A 27 0.28 0.93 2.54
C PHE A 27 0.00 0.34 3.92
N LEU A 28 1.05 0.03 4.69
CA LEU A 28 0.93 -0.60 6.02
C LEU A 28 0.19 0.27 7.05
N ASN A 29 -0.05 1.54 6.75
CA ASN A 29 -0.82 2.46 7.60
C ASN A 29 -2.23 2.76 7.06
N GLY A 30 -2.55 2.32 5.85
CA GLY A 30 -3.88 2.50 5.27
C GLY A 30 -4.93 1.70 6.05
N GLU A 31 -6.02 2.36 6.43
CA GLU A 31 -7.22 1.66 6.90
C GLU A 31 -7.85 0.88 5.74
N LEU A 32 -8.44 -0.26 6.04
CA LEU A 32 -9.21 -1.05 5.09
C LEU A 32 -10.69 -0.67 5.24
N GLU A 33 -11.32 -0.22 4.16
CA GLU A 33 -12.77 -0.01 4.13
C GLU A 33 -13.53 -1.34 4.11
N GLU A 34 -12.93 -2.36 3.50
CA GLU A 34 -13.51 -3.69 3.32
C GLU A 34 -12.85 -4.74 4.22
N GLU A 35 -13.58 -5.82 4.48
CA GLU A 35 -13.05 -6.94 5.25
C GLU A 35 -12.27 -7.90 4.33
N VAL A 36 -10.94 -7.82 4.39
CA VAL A 36 -10.05 -8.63 3.55
C VAL A 36 -9.45 -9.78 4.35
N TYR A 37 -9.50 -10.98 3.78
CA TYR A 37 -8.87 -12.19 4.29
C TYR A 37 -7.78 -12.67 3.33
N VAL A 38 -6.67 -13.15 3.86
CA VAL A 38 -5.56 -13.74 3.10
C VAL A 38 -5.26 -15.14 3.60
N GLU A 39 -4.84 -16.01 2.68
CA GLU A 39 -4.32 -17.32 3.04
C GLU A 39 -3.14 -17.19 4.02
N GLN A 40 -2.95 -18.20 4.87
CA GLN A 40 -1.81 -18.24 5.78
C GLN A 40 -0.50 -18.27 4.98
N PRO A 41 0.37 -17.26 5.12
CA PRO A 41 1.63 -17.24 4.38
C PRO A 41 2.55 -18.36 4.86
N THR A 42 3.40 -18.81 3.94
CA THR A 42 4.41 -19.83 4.23
C THR A 42 5.26 -19.41 5.44
N GLY A 43 5.39 -20.32 6.42
CA GLY A 43 6.09 -20.05 7.69
C GLY A 43 5.22 -19.47 8.82
N TYR A 44 3.96 -19.14 8.54
CA TYR A 44 2.97 -18.68 9.54
C TYR A 44 1.75 -19.61 9.65
N ILE A 45 1.75 -20.72 8.94
CA ILE A 45 0.66 -21.71 8.99
C ILE A 45 0.60 -22.31 10.41
N VAL A 46 -0.59 -22.26 11.01
CA VAL A 46 -0.85 -22.87 12.33
C VAL A 46 -1.32 -24.31 12.13
N GLN A 47 -0.60 -25.26 12.74
CA GLN A 47 -0.91 -26.68 12.67
C GLN A 47 -2.34 -26.98 13.16
N GLY A 48 -3.09 -27.76 12.39
CA GLY A 48 -4.49 -28.12 12.66
C GLY A 48 -5.50 -27.00 12.38
N LYS A 49 -5.07 -25.94 11.67
CA LYS A 49 -5.90 -24.82 11.21
C LYS A 49 -5.48 -24.37 9.81
N GLU A 50 -4.92 -25.28 9.02
CA GLU A 50 -4.34 -25.00 7.71
C GLU A 50 -5.37 -24.36 6.76
N GLU A 51 -6.64 -24.71 6.88
CA GLU A 51 -7.76 -24.19 6.10
C GLU A 51 -8.22 -22.79 6.48
N LYS A 52 -7.65 -22.19 7.53
CA LYS A 52 -8.03 -20.85 7.98
C LYS A 52 -7.28 -19.75 7.23
N ALA A 53 -7.88 -18.56 7.23
CA ALA A 53 -7.31 -17.34 6.68
C ALA A 53 -7.02 -16.31 7.77
N TYR A 54 -6.10 -15.39 7.51
CA TYR A 54 -5.86 -14.22 8.35
C TYR A 54 -6.68 -13.03 7.88
N ARG A 55 -7.34 -12.35 8.83
CA ARG A 55 -8.00 -11.09 8.57
C ARG A 55 -6.98 -9.96 8.58
N LEU A 56 -6.89 -9.20 7.49
CA LEU A 56 -6.06 -8.01 7.44
C LEU A 56 -6.67 -6.89 8.27
N ARG A 57 -5.83 -6.23 9.07
CA ARG A 57 -6.20 -5.04 9.84
C ARG A 57 -5.75 -3.75 9.18
N LYS A 58 -4.82 -3.83 8.23
CA LYS A 58 -4.20 -2.72 7.52
C LYS A 58 -4.00 -3.12 6.07
N ALA A 59 -4.00 -2.14 5.19
CA ALA A 59 -3.73 -2.37 3.78
C ALA A 59 -2.31 -2.92 3.57
N LEU A 60 -2.20 -3.86 2.65
CA LEU A 60 -0.96 -4.36 2.09
C LEU A 60 -0.70 -3.72 0.72
N TYR A 61 0.58 -3.69 0.32
CA TYR A 61 0.97 -3.23 -1.00
C TYR A 61 0.34 -4.09 -2.10
N GLY A 62 -0.23 -3.46 -3.12
CA GLY A 62 -0.77 -4.17 -4.28
C GLY A 62 -2.17 -4.76 -4.09
N LEU A 63 -2.82 -4.52 -2.96
CA LEU A 63 -4.29 -4.65 -2.87
C LEU A 63 -4.91 -3.61 -3.80
N LYS A 64 -5.78 -4.07 -4.69
CA LYS A 64 -6.45 -3.26 -5.71
C LYS A 64 -7.95 -3.23 -5.41
#